data_AF-A0A924G6I2-F1
#
_entry.id   AF-A0A924G6I2-F1
#
_cell.length_a   1.000
_cell.length_b   1.000
_cell.length_c   1.000
_cell.angle_alpha   90.00
_cell.angle_beta   90.00
_cell.angle_gamma   90.00
#
_symmetry.space_group_name_H-M   'P 1'
#
loop_
_entity.id
_entity.type
_entity.pdbx_description
1 polymer ?
#
loop_
_entity_poly.entity_id
_entity_poly.type
_entity_poly.pdbx_seq_one_letter_code
_entity_poly.pdbx_strand_id
1 'polypeptide(L)'
;MSLHATLHINVAAITAYSYPHLEGLLISFTKYITQKKLYGTAMFFLIVTASLVIATYVYLYINKKTFFYKKRIQKQLDTWISKAILEEMDDEGENMAISSKLRRLLKNPIARQFAIDELIATKKSLTGEAAANIVKLYLLLGLKASSLKKIEHKKWHLKASGIQELYIMEQRDMLVKIYRQTNSKNEFVRMEAQTGIIHLSGFKGLRFLDIVAYPIIAWQQIKLLDQLSQVEFVEMKNLPKWLKSPNPSVVLFALRIVETYQQFQVHNEAVECLTHENEGIRIQAVRTLTSIANDSTATILAERFLNEKFTNKLNILDNLAIIATPAQLDFLLDLQSDADDLIKLKAAKSLATCSPFGLAALETMSILKPEPYHKIFLHIKSEMEA
;
A
#
# COMPACT_ATOMS: atom_id res chain seq x y z
N MET A 1 46.00 48.25 43.42
CA MET A 1 46.21 47.32 42.29
C MET A 1 46.12 48.12 41.00
N SER A 2 47.28 48.66 40.60
CA SER A 2 47.46 49.80 39.68
C SER A 2 48.28 49.39 38.43
N LEU A 3 48.23 48.11 38.04
CA LEU A 3 49.01 47.58 36.91
C LEU A 3 48.17 47.04 35.75
N HIS A 4 46.87 46.77 35.96
CA HIS A 4 46.03 46.16 34.91
C HIS A 4 45.37 47.19 33.98
N ALA A 5 45.22 48.45 34.42
CA ALA A 5 44.61 49.53 33.65
C ALA A 5 45.57 50.19 32.65
N THR A 6 46.88 50.18 32.93
CA THR A 6 47.91 50.81 32.10
C THR A 6 48.29 49.96 30.87
N LEU A 7 48.13 48.63 30.93
CA LEU A 7 48.48 47.74 29.82
C LEU A 7 47.46 47.80 28.66
N HIS A 8 46.17 48.02 28.96
CA HIS A 8 45.12 48.06 27.93
C HIS A 8 45.17 49.32 27.06
N ILE A 9 45.60 50.46 27.61
CA ILE A 9 45.70 51.72 26.86
C ILE A 9 46.86 51.66 25.85
N ASN A 10 47.98 51.01 26.21
CA ASN A 10 49.16 50.96 25.34
C ASN A 10 48.99 50.02 24.13
N VAL A 11 48.31 48.88 24.27
CA VAL A 11 48.10 47.95 23.13
C VAL A 11 47.11 48.50 22.11
N ALA A 12 46.10 49.26 22.57
CA ALA A 12 45.15 49.95 21.69
C ALA A 12 45.82 51.08 20.89
N ALA A 13 46.73 51.84 21.51
CA ALA A 13 47.48 52.89 20.82
C ALA A 13 48.47 52.34 19.77
N ILE A 14 49.08 51.17 20.02
CA ILE A 14 50.04 50.54 19.10
C ILE A 14 49.35 49.92 17.88
N THR A 15 48.09 49.46 18.02
CA THR A 15 47.33 48.87 16.91
C THR A 15 46.68 49.93 16.01
N ALA A 16 46.33 51.10 16.57
CA ALA A 16 45.80 52.25 15.83
C ALA A 16 46.77 52.81 14.76
N TYR A 17 48.07 52.76 15.00
CA TYR A 17 49.07 53.37 14.11
C TYR A 17 49.39 52.54 12.85
N SER A 18 49.06 51.24 12.83
CA SER A 18 49.51 50.32 11.78
C SER A 18 48.43 49.89 10.78
N TYR A 19 47.13 49.98 11.11
CA TYR A 19 46.05 49.48 10.23
C TYR A 19 44.72 50.26 10.39
N PRO A 20 44.51 51.38 9.67
CA PRO A 20 43.33 52.24 9.84
C PRO A 20 41.99 51.56 9.44
N HIS A 21 42.02 50.51 8.61
CA HIS A 21 40.82 49.74 8.27
C HIS A 21 40.31 48.86 9.43
N LEU A 22 41.20 48.46 10.34
CA LEU A 22 40.85 47.69 11.55
C LEU A 22 40.21 48.58 12.63
N GLU A 23 40.56 49.86 12.69
CA GLU A 23 39.88 50.82 13.59
C GLU A 23 38.41 51.03 13.20
N GLY A 24 38.10 51.20 11.91
CA GLY A 24 36.72 51.33 11.45
C GLY A 24 35.88 50.10 11.77
N LEU A 25 36.49 48.91 11.66
CA LEU A 25 35.87 47.64 12.05
C LEU A 25 35.66 47.60 13.57
N LEU A 26 36.68 47.87 14.40
CA LEU A 26 36.58 47.89 15.86
C LEU A 26 35.59 48.93 16.39
N ILE A 27 35.48 50.10 15.77
CA ILE A 27 34.50 51.15 16.12
C ILE A 27 33.07 50.70 15.74
N SER A 28 32.90 50.05 14.58
CA SER A 28 31.60 49.46 14.20
C SER A 28 31.19 48.31 15.12
N PHE A 29 32.15 47.48 15.54
CA PHE A 29 31.97 46.37 16.49
C PHE A 29 31.62 46.88 17.89
N THR A 30 32.31 47.88 18.41
CA THR A 30 32.02 48.48 19.73
C THR A 30 30.71 49.26 19.76
N LYS A 31 30.31 49.88 18.64
CA LYS A 31 29.00 50.55 18.47
C LYS A 31 27.83 49.54 18.50
N TYR A 32 28.04 48.31 18.04
CA TYR A 32 27.05 47.24 18.11
C TYR A 32 27.07 46.49 19.45
N ILE A 33 28.25 46.33 20.07
CA ILE A 33 28.44 45.68 21.37
C ILE A 33 28.39 46.74 22.48
N THR A 34 27.25 47.41 22.61
CA THR A 34 26.97 48.17 23.84
C THR A 34 26.67 47.17 24.95
N GLN A 35 27.23 47.34 26.16
CA GLN A 35 27.00 46.44 27.30
C GLN A 35 25.50 46.12 27.49
N LYS A 36 24.63 47.12 27.36
CA LYS A 36 23.16 46.95 27.44
C LYS A 36 22.59 45.98 26.39
N LYS A 37 23.09 45.99 25.16
CA LYS A 37 22.66 45.08 24.09
C LYS A 37 23.13 43.65 24.35
N LEU A 38 24.34 43.47 24.86
CA LEU A 38 24.88 42.15 25.21
C LEU A 38 24.11 41.50 26.38
N TYR A 39 23.80 42.28 27.44
CA TYR A 39 22.94 41.79 28.52
C TYR A 39 21.53 41.47 28.03
N GLY A 40 20.98 42.30 27.12
CA GLY A 40 19.67 42.05 26.51
C GLY A 40 19.62 40.75 25.70
N THR A 41 20.62 40.49 24.85
CA THR A 41 20.68 39.24 24.07
C THR A 41 20.91 38.03 24.96
N ALA A 42 21.80 38.11 25.96
CA ALA A 42 22.02 37.03 26.92
C ALA A 42 20.75 36.69 27.71
N MET A 43 20.01 37.70 28.18
CA MET A 43 18.74 37.52 28.90
C MET A 43 17.67 36.90 28.00
N PHE A 44 17.60 37.31 26.73
CA PHE A 44 16.70 36.71 25.75
C PHE A 44 17.01 35.22 25.54
N PHE A 45 18.27 34.84 25.34
CA PHE A 45 18.67 33.44 25.21
C PHE A 45 18.36 32.63 26.48
N LEU A 46 18.54 33.22 27.67
CA LEU A 46 18.20 32.58 28.93
C LEU A 46 16.70 32.32 29.04
N ILE A 47 15.85 33.28 28.67
CA ILE A 47 14.40 33.11 28.65
C ILE A 47 13.98 32.05 27.63
N VAL A 48 14.55 32.07 26.41
CA VAL A 48 14.25 31.07 25.37
C VAL A 48 14.65 29.67 25.84
N THR A 49 15.86 29.50 26.36
CA THR A 49 16.33 28.21 26.88
C THR A 49 15.47 27.72 28.05
N ALA A 50 15.15 28.58 29.03
CA ALA A 50 14.24 28.25 30.12
C ALA A 50 12.84 27.84 29.60
N SER A 51 12.31 28.54 28.59
CA SER A 51 11.02 28.21 27.98
C SER A 51 11.02 26.85 27.29
N LEU A 52 12.11 26.48 26.60
CA LEU A 52 12.27 25.17 25.97
C LEU A 52 12.40 24.06 27.01
N VAL A 53 13.13 24.29 28.11
CA VAL A 53 13.23 23.34 29.23
C VAL A 53 11.87 23.11 29.88
N ILE A 54 11.09 24.18 30.10
CA ILE A 54 9.74 24.06 30.66
C ILE A 54 8.81 23.30 29.68
N ALA A 55 8.83 23.64 28.39
CA ALA A 55 8.01 22.99 27.38
C ALA A 55 8.33 21.49 27.26
N THR A 56 9.62 21.12 27.27
CA THR A 56 10.06 19.72 27.25
C THR A 56 9.66 18.99 28.53
N TYR A 57 9.81 19.62 29.70
CA TYR A 57 9.37 19.03 30.98
C TYR A 57 7.86 18.77 30.99
N VAL A 58 7.04 19.75 30.56
CA VAL A 58 5.58 19.61 30.47
C VAL A 58 5.20 18.49 29.49
N TYR A 59 5.84 18.45 28.32
CA TYR A 59 5.65 17.37 27.34
C TYR A 59 5.95 15.99 27.93
N LEU A 60 7.09 15.83 28.60
CA LEU A 60 7.48 14.59 29.26
C LEU A 60 6.52 14.21 30.39
N TYR A 61 6.05 15.17 31.18
CA TYR A 61 5.09 14.94 32.25
C TYR A 61 3.73 14.45 31.72
N ILE A 62 3.22 15.09 30.66
CA ILE A 62 1.97 14.67 29.99
C ILE A 62 2.13 13.26 29.43
N ASN A 63 3.25 12.97 28.75
CA ASN A 63 3.52 11.65 28.19
C ASN A 63 3.66 10.58 29.29
N LYS A 64 4.31 10.90 30.40
CA LYS A 64 4.44 9.98 31.55
C LYS A 64 3.06 9.69 32.15
N LYS A 65 2.24 10.71 32.36
CA LYS A 65 0.88 10.56 32.91
C LYS A 65 -0.02 9.72 31.99
N THR A 66 0.01 9.98 30.69
CA THR A 66 -0.76 9.19 29.71
C THR A 66 -0.26 7.75 29.62
N PHE A 67 1.06 7.53 29.68
CA PHE A 67 1.66 6.20 29.71
C PHE A 67 1.20 5.38 30.92
N PHE A 68 1.30 5.93 32.14
CA PHE A 68 0.83 5.23 33.34
C PHE A 68 -0.69 5.00 33.33
N TYR A 69 -1.47 5.94 32.78
CA TYR A 69 -2.90 5.76 32.60
C TYR A 69 -3.22 4.60 31.65
N LYS A 70 -2.56 4.53 30.49
CA LYS A 70 -2.68 3.42 29.54
C LYS A 70 -2.25 2.09 30.16
N LYS A 71 -1.12 2.03 30.87
CA LYS A 71 -0.64 0.83 31.56
C LYS A 71 -1.62 0.30 32.62
N ARG A 72 -2.33 1.21 33.30
CA ARG A 72 -3.40 0.84 34.26
C ARG A 72 -4.62 0.25 33.55
N ILE A 73 -4.97 0.76 32.36
CA ILE A 73 -6.05 0.22 31.55
C ILE A 73 -5.64 -1.15 31.02
N GLN A 74 -4.44 -1.27 30.45
CA GLN A 74 -3.89 -2.53 29.91
C GLN A 74 -3.92 -3.62 30.96
N LYS A 75 -3.36 -3.40 32.16
CA LYS A 75 -3.39 -4.40 33.24
C LYS A 75 -4.80 -4.88 33.60
N GLN A 76 -5.81 -4.03 33.49
CA GLN A 76 -7.19 -4.46 33.71
C GLN A 76 -7.71 -5.22 32.49
N LEU A 77 -7.46 -4.72 31.28
CA LEU A 77 -7.93 -5.31 30.04
C LEU A 77 -7.31 -6.69 29.78
N ASP A 78 -6.01 -6.88 30.06
CA ASP A 78 -5.30 -8.15 29.92
C ASP A 78 -5.99 -9.27 30.68
N THR A 79 -6.49 -8.99 31.89
CA THR A 79 -7.25 -9.98 32.67
C THR A 79 -8.51 -10.45 31.91
N TRP A 80 -9.20 -9.53 31.26
CA TRP A 80 -10.42 -9.84 30.49
C TRP A 80 -10.11 -10.45 29.12
N ILE A 81 -9.01 -10.04 28.49
CA ILE A 81 -8.51 -10.66 27.26
C ILE A 81 -8.13 -12.11 27.52
N SER A 82 -7.32 -12.38 28.55
CA SER A 82 -6.97 -13.74 28.97
C SER A 82 -8.21 -14.55 29.30
N LYS A 83 -9.18 -13.96 30.02
CA LYS A 83 -10.44 -14.62 30.32
C LYS A 83 -11.23 -14.98 29.05
N ALA A 84 -11.33 -14.06 28.09
CA ALA A 84 -12.02 -14.30 26.81
C ALA A 84 -11.32 -15.33 25.93
N ILE A 85 -9.99 -15.46 26.01
CA ILE A 85 -9.24 -16.45 25.24
C ILE A 85 -9.36 -17.85 25.88
N LEU A 86 -9.35 -17.94 27.21
CA LEU A 86 -9.28 -19.22 27.94
C LEU A 86 -10.64 -19.81 28.31
N GLU A 87 -11.65 -18.96 28.53
CA GLU A 87 -12.99 -19.40 28.91
C GLU A 87 -13.92 -19.36 27.69
N GLU A 88 -14.69 -20.42 27.49
CA GLU A 88 -15.77 -20.44 26.51
C GLU A 88 -16.79 -19.34 26.86
N MET A 89 -16.89 -18.33 25.99
CA MET A 89 -17.91 -17.30 26.12
C MET A 89 -19.21 -17.84 25.52
N ASP A 90 -20.25 -17.97 26.35
CA ASP A 90 -21.61 -18.14 25.85
C ASP A 90 -21.99 -17.01 24.86
N ASP A 91 -23.02 -17.23 24.06
CA ASP A 91 -23.39 -16.28 23.00
C ASP A 91 -23.88 -14.92 23.53
N GLU A 92 -24.29 -14.88 24.79
CA GLU A 92 -24.79 -13.66 25.45
C GLU A 92 -23.73 -12.98 26.36
N GLY A 93 -22.59 -13.62 26.59
CA GLY A 93 -21.54 -13.13 27.50
C GLY A 93 -21.97 -13.10 28.97
N GLU A 94 -23.04 -13.81 29.36
CA GLU A 94 -23.67 -13.76 30.68
C GLU A 94 -22.73 -14.25 31.78
N ASN A 95 -21.89 -15.24 31.48
CA ASN A 95 -20.89 -15.76 32.41
C ASN A 95 -19.72 -14.77 32.72
N MET A 96 -19.66 -13.62 32.05
CA MET A 96 -18.62 -12.60 32.23
C MET A 96 -19.17 -11.28 32.79
N ALA A 97 -19.45 -11.24 34.09
CA ALA A 97 -19.84 -10.00 34.78
C ALA A 97 -18.69 -8.97 34.81
N ILE A 98 -18.69 -8.00 33.88
CA ILE A 98 -17.66 -6.95 33.77
C ILE A 98 -17.39 -6.30 35.13
N SER A 99 -16.12 -6.28 35.54
CA SER A 99 -15.73 -5.63 36.80
C SER A 99 -16.16 -4.16 36.83
N SER A 100 -16.71 -3.71 37.96
CA SER A 100 -17.11 -2.31 38.17
C SER A 100 -15.95 -1.33 37.93
N LYS A 101 -14.72 -1.76 38.20
CA LYS A 101 -13.48 -1.03 37.95
C LYS A 101 -13.22 -0.82 36.45
N LEU A 102 -13.34 -1.86 35.62
CA LEU A 102 -13.20 -1.73 34.17
C LEU A 102 -14.31 -0.85 33.59
N ARG A 103 -15.55 -1.04 34.03
CA ARG A 103 -16.68 -0.21 33.60
C ARG A 103 -16.48 1.27 33.92
N ARG A 104 -15.88 1.59 35.07
CA ARG A 104 -15.53 2.98 35.44
C ARG A 104 -14.41 3.55 34.58
N LEU A 105 -13.39 2.76 34.25
CA LEU A 105 -12.29 3.19 33.37
C LEU A 105 -12.79 3.51 31.96
N LEU A 106 -13.67 2.65 31.42
CA LEU A 106 -14.25 2.80 30.08
C LEU A 106 -15.30 3.92 29.96
N LYS A 107 -15.53 4.73 31.00
CA LYS A 107 -16.25 6.01 30.86
C LYS A 107 -15.42 7.05 30.11
N ASN A 108 -14.09 6.95 30.14
CA ASN A 108 -13.19 7.89 29.49
C ASN A 108 -12.99 7.52 28.00
N PRO A 109 -13.17 8.45 27.03
CA PRO A 109 -12.99 8.16 25.62
C PRO A 109 -11.56 7.70 25.25
N ILE A 110 -10.53 8.20 25.93
CA ILE A 110 -9.14 7.77 25.73
C ILE A 110 -8.97 6.31 26.15
N ALA A 111 -9.59 5.91 27.27
CA ALA A 111 -9.54 4.54 27.74
C ALA A 111 -10.28 3.58 26.80
N ARG A 112 -11.44 4.03 26.29
CA ARG A 112 -12.20 3.28 25.29
C ARG A 112 -11.38 3.09 24.01
N GLN A 113 -10.73 4.14 23.53
CA GLN A 113 -9.88 4.04 22.35
C GLN A 113 -8.73 3.06 22.57
N PHE A 114 -8.01 3.20 23.67
CA PHE A 114 -6.92 2.30 24.01
C PHE A 114 -7.39 0.83 24.09
N ALA A 115 -8.57 0.58 24.66
CA ALA A 115 -9.14 -0.76 24.70
C ALA A 115 -9.50 -1.30 23.32
N ILE A 116 -10.04 -0.46 22.42
CA ILE A 116 -10.30 -0.87 21.03
C ILE A 116 -8.99 -1.23 20.32
N ASP A 117 -7.98 -0.38 20.44
CA ASP A 117 -6.67 -0.58 19.81
C ASP A 117 -6.03 -1.90 20.29
N GLU A 118 -6.06 -2.17 21.60
CA GLU A 118 -5.53 -3.40 22.18
C GLU A 118 -6.29 -4.63 21.69
N LEU A 119 -7.63 -4.61 21.74
CA LEU A 119 -8.44 -5.75 21.26
C LEU A 119 -8.24 -5.99 19.77
N ILE A 120 -8.04 -4.95 18.95
CA ILE A 120 -7.74 -5.11 17.52
C ILE A 120 -6.37 -5.77 17.35
N ALA A 121 -5.36 -5.34 18.10
CA ALA A 121 -4.04 -5.93 18.07
C ALA A 121 -4.09 -7.41 18.47
N THR A 122 -4.79 -7.73 19.56
CA THR A 122 -5.01 -9.11 20.01
C THR A 122 -5.77 -9.94 18.97
N LYS A 123 -6.85 -9.42 18.40
CA LYS A 123 -7.64 -10.12 17.39
C LYS A 123 -6.77 -10.51 16.18
N LYS A 124 -5.94 -9.58 15.68
CA LYS A 124 -5.08 -9.83 14.51
C LYS A 124 -4.05 -10.94 14.74
N SER A 125 -3.65 -11.18 15.98
CA SER A 125 -2.72 -12.27 16.34
C SER A 125 -3.39 -13.62 16.59
N LEU A 126 -4.73 -13.68 16.54
CA LEU A 126 -5.51 -14.88 16.87
C LEU A 126 -6.34 -15.33 15.66
N THR A 127 -6.75 -16.60 15.67
CA THR A 127 -7.67 -17.19 14.69
C THR A 127 -8.71 -18.05 15.39
N GLY A 128 -9.75 -18.48 14.66
CA GLY A 128 -10.80 -19.36 15.18
C GLY A 128 -11.58 -18.75 16.35
N GLU A 129 -11.94 -19.60 17.32
CA GLU A 129 -12.80 -19.24 18.45
C GLU A 129 -12.21 -18.14 19.33
N ALA A 130 -10.89 -18.18 19.59
CA ALA A 130 -10.22 -17.15 20.38
C ALA A 130 -10.39 -15.75 19.75
N ALA A 131 -10.28 -15.64 18.43
CA ALA A 131 -10.53 -14.37 17.73
C ALA A 131 -12.00 -13.94 17.81
N ALA A 132 -12.95 -14.89 17.76
CA ALA A 132 -14.37 -14.62 17.91
C ALA A 132 -14.71 -14.13 19.33
N ASN A 133 -14.10 -14.69 20.37
CA ASN A 133 -14.28 -14.25 21.75
C ASN A 133 -13.78 -12.82 21.99
N ILE A 134 -12.72 -12.38 21.30
CA ILE A 134 -12.29 -10.97 21.33
C ILE A 134 -13.36 -10.05 20.73
N VAL A 135 -14.04 -10.47 19.66
CA VAL A 135 -15.19 -9.72 19.10
C VAL A 135 -16.35 -9.67 20.09
N LYS A 136 -16.68 -10.79 20.75
CA LYS A 136 -17.70 -10.83 21.82
C LYS A 136 -17.34 -9.87 22.96
N LEU A 137 -16.09 -9.86 23.41
CA LEU A 137 -15.60 -8.93 24.45
C LEU A 137 -15.72 -7.46 24.01
N TYR A 138 -15.38 -7.15 22.76
CA TYR A 138 -15.56 -5.79 22.20
C TYR A 138 -17.03 -5.32 22.28
N LEU A 139 -17.97 -6.21 22.00
CA LEU A 139 -19.41 -5.94 22.10
C LEU A 139 -19.86 -5.79 23.56
N LEU A 140 -19.46 -6.72 24.43
CA LEU A 140 -19.78 -6.72 25.86
C LEU A 140 -19.33 -5.42 26.55
N LEU A 141 -18.14 -4.93 26.21
CA LEU A 141 -17.60 -3.65 26.72
C LEU A 141 -18.28 -2.41 26.11
N GLY A 142 -19.23 -2.62 25.19
CA GLY A 142 -19.98 -1.57 24.50
C GLY A 142 -19.11 -0.71 23.58
N LEU A 143 -17.96 -1.22 23.13
CA LEU A 143 -16.96 -0.44 22.38
C LEU A 143 -17.42 -0.10 20.96
N LYS A 144 -18.33 -0.90 20.38
CA LYS A 144 -19.02 -0.62 19.11
C LYS A 144 -19.57 0.79 18.99
N ALA A 145 -20.20 1.30 20.06
CA ALA A 145 -20.76 2.64 20.06
C ALA A 145 -19.69 3.73 19.85
N SER A 146 -18.44 3.50 20.25
CA SER A 146 -17.34 4.42 20.00
C SER A 146 -16.89 4.41 18.55
N SER A 147 -16.72 3.23 17.96
CA SER A 147 -16.37 3.10 16.53
C SER A 147 -17.49 3.64 15.63
N LEU A 148 -18.76 3.50 16.05
CA LEU A 148 -19.90 4.07 15.34
C LEU A 148 -19.91 5.61 15.33
N LYS A 149 -19.54 6.25 16.46
CA LYS A 149 -19.40 7.71 16.52
C LYS A 149 -18.30 8.22 15.59
N LYS A 150 -17.25 7.42 15.37
CA LYS A 150 -16.15 7.77 14.48
C LYS A 150 -16.53 7.76 13.00
N ILE A 151 -17.28 6.76 12.53
CA ILE A 151 -17.71 6.69 11.11
C ILE A 151 -18.60 7.88 10.71
N GLU A 152 -19.29 8.50 11.66
CA GLU A 152 -20.11 9.71 11.45
C GLU A 152 -19.32 11.02 11.53
N HIS A 153 -18.04 10.95 11.93
CA HIS A 153 -17.23 12.13 12.18
C HIS A 153 -16.85 12.86 10.88
N LYS A 154 -16.76 14.20 10.94
CA LYS A 154 -16.39 15.03 9.79
C LYS A 154 -14.92 14.86 9.36
N LYS A 155 -14.01 14.75 10.33
CA LYS A 155 -12.58 14.46 10.09
C LYS A 155 -12.39 13.09 9.46
N TRP A 156 -11.76 13.05 8.29
CA TRP A 156 -11.58 11.84 7.49
C TRP A 156 -10.80 10.75 8.22
N HIS A 157 -9.76 11.08 8.99
CA HIS A 157 -8.92 10.09 9.68
C HIS A 157 -9.70 9.36 10.79
N LEU A 158 -10.59 10.07 11.50
CA LEU A 158 -11.47 9.45 12.47
C LEU A 158 -12.49 8.55 11.78
N LYS A 159 -13.06 8.99 10.65
CA LYS A 159 -13.99 8.18 9.87
C LYS A 159 -13.35 6.89 9.35
N ALA A 160 -12.17 6.99 8.73
CA ALA A 160 -11.41 5.84 8.24
C ALA A 160 -11.06 4.87 9.38
N SER A 161 -10.57 5.40 10.51
CA SER A 161 -10.32 4.60 11.73
C SER A 161 -11.59 3.90 12.23
N GLY A 162 -12.74 4.59 12.26
CA GLY A 162 -14.01 4.00 12.68
C GLY A 162 -14.46 2.86 11.76
N ILE A 163 -14.33 3.03 10.44
CA ILE A 163 -14.60 1.97 9.46
C ILE A 163 -13.70 0.76 9.72
N GLN A 164 -12.41 1.02 9.91
CA GLN A 164 -11.41 -0.01 10.17
C GLN A 164 -11.72 -0.82 11.41
N GLU A 165 -12.02 -0.15 12.52
CA GLU A 165 -12.40 -0.81 13.77
C GLU A 165 -13.63 -1.70 13.59
N LEU A 166 -14.65 -1.20 12.88
CA LEU A 166 -15.89 -1.94 12.68
C LEU A 166 -15.68 -3.19 11.82
N TYR A 167 -14.94 -3.10 10.72
CA TYR A 167 -14.73 -4.28 9.87
C TYR A 167 -13.77 -5.28 10.51
N ILE A 168 -12.69 -4.82 11.17
CA ILE A 168 -11.77 -5.73 11.88
C ILE A 168 -12.52 -6.44 13.00
N MET A 169 -13.42 -5.77 13.70
CA MET A 169 -14.27 -6.39 14.73
C MET A 169 -15.49 -7.11 14.17
N GLU A 170 -15.53 -7.47 12.87
CA GLU A 170 -16.60 -8.29 12.28
C GLU A 170 -18.03 -7.76 12.47
N GLN A 171 -18.20 -6.43 12.48
CA GLN A 171 -19.51 -5.80 12.66
C GLN A 171 -20.33 -5.84 11.36
N ARG A 172 -20.85 -7.02 11.00
CA ARG A 172 -21.60 -7.26 9.76
C ARG A 172 -22.89 -6.45 9.65
N ASP A 173 -23.54 -6.12 10.76
CA ASP A 173 -24.71 -5.24 10.78
C ASP A 173 -24.39 -3.81 10.27
N MET A 174 -23.12 -3.44 10.24
CA MET A 174 -22.67 -2.14 9.73
C MET A 174 -22.41 -2.12 8.21
N LEU A 175 -22.60 -3.24 7.50
CA LEU A 175 -22.32 -3.37 6.07
C LEU A 175 -22.93 -2.24 5.24
N VAL A 176 -24.21 -1.93 5.43
CA VAL A 176 -24.89 -0.85 4.67
C VAL A 176 -24.21 0.50 4.89
N LYS A 177 -23.81 0.80 6.13
CA LYS A 177 -23.19 2.08 6.48
C LYS A 177 -21.77 2.19 5.92
N ILE A 178 -20.99 1.11 5.99
CA ILE A 178 -19.65 1.02 5.41
C ILE A 178 -19.73 1.10 3.88
N TYR A 179 -20.70 0.41 3.27
CA TYR A 179 -20.87 0.38 1.82
C TYR A 179 -21.10 1.78 1.24
N ARG A 180 -21.89 2.63 1.91
CA ARG A 180 -22.07 4.05 1.53
C ARG A 180 -20.76 4.85 1.49
N GLN A 181 -19.71 4.42 2.18
CA GLN A 181 -18.41 5.09 2.20
C GLN A 181 -17.45 4.60 1.09
N THR A 182 -17.78 3.52 0.38
CA THR A 182 -16.95 2.95 -0.71
C THR A 182 -16.75 3.91 -1.90
N ASN A 183 -17.58 4.94 -2.01
CA ASN A 183 -17.49 6.01 -3.00
C ASN A 183 -17.30 7.41 -2.39
N SER A 184 -16.75 7.49 -1.17
CA SER A 184 -16.40 8.75 -0.50
C SER A 184 -15.48 9.65 -1.35
N LYS A 185 -15.63 10.97 -1.23
CA LYS A 185 -14.69 11.92 -1.85
C LYS A 185 -13.28 11.81 -1.29
N ASN A 186 -13.15 11.40 -0.02
CA ASN A 186 -11.85 11.20 0.60
C ASN A 186 -11.32 9.79 0.30
N GLU A 187 -10.12 9.73 -0.28
CA GLU A 187 -9.46 8.50 -0.70
C GLU A 187 -9.26 7.49 0.44
N PHE A 188 -8.71 7.92 1.59
CA PHE A 188 -8.46 7.02 2.72
C PHE A 188 -9.76 6.43 3.28
N VAL A 189 -10.83 7.23 3.36
CA VAL A 189 -12.15 6.74 3.77
C VAL A 189 -12.69 5.71 2.77
N ARG A 190 -12.56 5.96 1.46
CA ARG A 190 -12.95 4.97 0.43
C ARG A 190 -12.17 3.68 0.56
N MET A 191 -10.85 3.76 0.65
CA MET A 191 -9.98 2.59 0.69
C MET A 191 -10.33 1.69 1.88
N GLU A 192 -10.48 2.27 3.07
CA GLU A 192 -10.90 1.51 4.25
C GLU A 192 -12.31 0.95 4.12
N ALA A 193 -13.24 1.67 3.47
CA ALA A 193 -14.57 1.16 3.20
C ALA A 193 -14.58 -0.01 2.21
N GLN A 194 -13.82 0.08 1.12
CA GLN A 194 -13.69 -0.98 0.12
C GLN A 194 -13.05 -2.23 0.72
N THR A 195 -11.93 -2.04 1.44
CA THR A 195 -11.27 -3.09 2.23
C THR A 195 -12.22 -3.71 3.24
N GLY A 196 -13.01 -2.90 3.96
CA GLY A 196 -13.95 -3.38 4.96
C GLY A 196 -15.11 -4.18 4.38
N ILE A 197 -15.67 -3.75 3.24
CA ILE A 197 -16.74 -4.48 2.57
C ILE A 197 -16.24 -5.82 2.04
N ILE A 198 -15.05 -5.88 1.45
CA ILE A 198 -14.46 -7.16 1.01
C ILE A 198 -14.15 -8.04 2.21
N HIS A 199 -13.59 -7.50 3.29
CA HIS A 199 -13.32 -8.27 4.51
C HIS A 199 -14.58 -8.90 5.11
N LEU A 200 -15.71 -8.17 5.13
CA LEU A 200 -16.95 -8.63 5.75
C LEU A 200 -17.83 -9.49 4.83
N SER A 201 -17.65 -9.42 3.50
CA SER A 201 -18.56 -10.05 2.52
C SER A 201 -17.87 -10.82 1.39
N GLY A 202 -16.54 -10.91 1.41
CA GLY A 202 -15.75 -11.58 0.38
C GLY A 202 -16.03 -11.05 -1.03
N PHE A 203 -16.14 -11.96 -1.99
CA PHE A 203 -16.43 -11.66 -3.40
C PHE A 203 -17.74 -10.89 -3.60
N LYS A 204 -18.78 -11.12 -2.77
CA LYS A 204 -20.04 -10.34 -2.84
C LYS A 204 -19.80 -8.85 -2.56
N GLY A 205 -18.74 -8.53 -1.80
CA GLY A 205 -18.30 -7.18 -1.51
C GLY A 205 -17.87 -6.41 -2.76
N LEU A 206 -17.39 -7.07 -3.81
CA LEU A 206 -16.94 -6.45 -5.06
C LEU A 206 -18.04 -5.70 -5.81
N ARG A 207 -19.30 -5.86 -5.42
CA ARG A 207 -20.43 -5.10 -5.96
C ARG A 207 -20.22 -3.57 -5.91
N PHE A 208 -19.36 -3.05 -5.03
CA PHE A 208 -19.05 -1.61 -5.07
C PHE A 208 -18.47 -1.16 -6.43
N LEU A 209 -17.80 -2.05 -7.18
CA LEU A 209 -17.27 -1.79 -8.52
C LEU A 209 -18.32 -1.30 -9.52
N ASP A 210 -19.60 -1.64 -9.31
CA ASP A 210 -20.72 -1.17 -10.15
C ASP A 210 -20.95 0.33 -10.07
N ILE A 211 -20.49 1.00 -9.00
CA ILE A 211 -20.78 2.41 -8.71
C ILE A 211 -19.51 3.24 -8.44
N VAL A 212 -18.32 2.68 -8.66
CA VAL A 212 -17.04 3.36 -8.39
C VAL A 212 -16.88 4.57 -9.32
N ALA A 213 -16.87 5.77 -8.73
CA ALA A 213 -16.66 7.00 -9.46
C ALA A 213 -15.17 7.42 -9.55
N TYR A 214 -14.32 6.88 -8.69
CA TYR A 214 -12.91 7.26 -8.58
C TYR A 214 -11.98 6.10 -8.97
N PRO A 215 -10.80 6.36 -9.55
CA PRO A 215 -9.84 5.29 -9.82
C PRO A 215 -9.43 4.51 -8.57
N ILE A 216 -9.29 3.19 -8.71
CA ILE A 216 -8.71 2.29 -7.70
C ILE A 216 -7.22 2.17 -7.98
N ILE A 217 -6.40 2.78 -7.13
CA ILE A 217 -4.93 2.77 -7.29
C ILE A 217 -4.35 1.35 -7.20
N ALA A 218 -3.21 1.11 -7.84
CA ALA A 218 -2.61 -0.22 -7.97
C ALA A 218 -2.36 -0.91 -6.62
N TRP A 219 -1.87 -0.18 -5.61
CA TRP A 219 -1.68 -0.71 -4.26
C TRP A 219 -2.99 -1.19 -3.63
N GLN A 220 -4.08 -0.43 -3.80
CA GLN A 220 -5.39 -0.84 -3.29
C GLN A 220 -5.86 -2.11 -3.99
N GLN A 221 -5.66 -2.24 -5.30
CA GLN A 221 -6.02 -3.46 -6.03
C GLN A 221 -5.28 -4.69 -5.49
N ILE A 222 -3.97 -4.57 -5.24
CA ILE A 222 -3.16 -5.65 -4.64
C ILE A 222 -3.71 -6.02 -3.26
N LYS A 223 -3.97 -5.03 -2.40
CA LYS A 223 -4.56 -5.24 -1.07
C LYS A 223 -5.91 -5.95 -1.15
N LEU A 224 -6.77 -5.58 -2.10
CA LEU A 224 -8.07 -6.20 -2.27
C LEU A 224 -7.98 -7.66 -2.76
N LEU A 225 -7.04 -7.96 -3.68
CA LEU A 225 -6.77 -9.34 -4.12
C LEU A 225 -6.24 -10.20 -2.97
N ASP A 226 -5.29 -9.66 -2.21
CA ASP A 226 -4.74 -10.34 -1.02
C ASP A 226 -5.86 -10.69 -0.02
N GLN A 227 -6.78 -9.76 0.24
CA GLN A 227 -7.94 -10.06 1.09
C GLN A 227 -8.86 -11.14 0.53
N LEU A 228 -9.10 -11.14 -0.78
CA LEU A 228 -9.94 -12.16 -1.42
C LEU A 228 -9.27 -13.55 -1.43
N SER A 229 -7.94 -13.62 -1.40
CA SER A 229 -7.20 -14.90 -1.33
C SER A 229 -7.49 -15.69 -0.05
N GLN A 230 -7.98 -15.03 0.99
CA GLN A 230 -8.28 -15.62 2.31
C GLN A 230 -9.73 -16.09 2.43
N VAL A 231 -10.54 -15.97 1.37
CA VAL A 231 -11.96 -16.31 1.37
C VAL A 231 -12.23 -17.34 0.29
N GLU A 232 -13.15 -18.27 0.57
CA GLU A 232 -13.61 -19.24 -0.42
C GLU A 232 -14.11 -18.54 -1.69
N PHE A 233 -13.69 -19.05 -2.84
CA PHE A 233 -14.05 -18.50 -4.13
C PHE A 233 -15.56 -18.59 -4.35
N VAL A 234 -16.16 -17.48 -4.83
CA VAL A 234 -17.57 -17.42 -5.23
C VAL A 234 -17.64 -16.78 -6.61
N GLU A 235 -18.42 -17.40 -7.49
CA GLU A 235 -18.63 -16.92 -8.85
C GLU A 235 -19.14 -15.47 -8.89
N MET A 236 -18.52 -14.65 -9.72
CA MET A 236 -18.82 -13.23 -9.86
C MET A 236 -19.65 -12.96 -11.12
N LYS A 237 -20.98 -12.96 -10.99
CA LYS A 237 -21.90 -12.70 -12.11
C LYS A 237 -21.67 -11.35 -12.83
N ASN A 238 -21.12 -10.36 -12.14
CA ASN A 238 -20.87 -9.02 -12.70
C ASN A 238 -19.48 -8.89 -13.35
N LEU A 239 -18.64 -9.92 -13.34
CA LEU A 239 -17.28 -9.84 -13.88
C LEU A 239 -17.23 -9.43 -15.37
N PRO A 240 -18.06 -9.98 -16.28
CA PRO A 240 -18.11 -9.51 -17.68
C PRO A 240 -18.42 -8.02 -17.80
N LYS A 241 -19.32 -7.52 -16.95
CA LYS A 241 -19.69 -6.10 -16.92
C LYS A 241 -18.53 -5.22 -16.45
N TRP A 242 -17.71 -5.68 -15.50
CA TRP A 242 -16.58 -4.91 -14.99
C TRP A 242 -15.43 -4.78 -16.01
N LEU A 243 -15.25 -5.78 -16.88
CA LEU A 243 -14.31 -5.71 -18.01
C LEU A 243 -14.70 -4.64 -19.04
N LYS A 244 -16.00 -4.29 -19.11
CA LYS A 244 -16.55 -3.25 -20.01
C LYS A 244 -16.79 -1.91 -19.30
N SER A 245 -16.21 -1.74 -18.12
CA SER A 245 -16.42 -0.53 -17.31
C SER A 245 -15.81 0.72 -17.98
N PRO A 246 -16.48 1.88 -17.93
CA PRO A 246 -15.88 3.13 -18.40
C PRO A 246 -14.73 3.62 -17.50
N ASN A 247 -14.54 3.01 -16.32
CA ASN A 247 -13.45 3.33 -15.41
C ASN A 247 -12.26 2.38 -15.69
N PRO A 248 -11.13 2.87 -16.24
CA PRO A 248 -10.00 2.01 -16.60
C PRO A 248 -9.42 1.22 -15.42
N SER A 249 -9.49 1.78 -14.21
CA SER A 249 -8.99 1.06 -13.03
C SER A 249 -9.87 -0.13 -12.64
N VAL A 250 -11.18 -0.08 -12.96
CA VAL A 250 -12.10 -1.20 -12.74
C VAL A 250 -11.83 -2.30 -13.76
N VAL A 251 -11.61 -1.94 -15.04
CA VAL A 251 -11.22 -2.91 -16.08
C VAL A 251 -9.91 -3.59 -15.72
N LEU A 252 -8.89 -2.83 -15.31
CA LEU A 252 -7.60 -3.38 -14.90
C LEU A 252 -7.74 -4.32 -13.70
N PHE A 253 -8.56 -3.94 -12.72
CA PHE A 253 -8.81 -4.79 -11.55
C PHE A 253 -9.59 -6.06 -11.91
N ALA A 254 -10.59 -5.96 -12.79
CA ALA A 254 -11.34 -7.11 -13.30
C ALA A 254 -10.44 -8.09 -14.04
N LEU A 255 -9.55 -7.62 -14.91
CA LEU A 255 -8.56 -8.47 -15.60
C LEU A 255 -7.62 -9.20 -14.62
N ARG A 256 -7.21 -8.54 -13.54
CA ARG A 256 -6.40 -9.18 -12.47
C ARG A 256 -7.19 -10.22 -11.69
N ILE A 257 -8.48 -9.99 -11.45
CA ILE A 257 -9.37 -10.99 -10.85
C ILE A 257 -9.48 -12.21 -11.79
N VAL A 258 -9.66 -12.00 -13.10
CA VAL A 258 -9.71 -13.08 -14.10
C VAL A 258 -8.42 -13.89 -14.10
N GLU A 259 -7.26 -13.24 -14.10
CA GLU A 259 -5.93 -13.88 -14.02
C GLU A 259 -5.78 -14.67 -12.71
N THR A 260 -6.06 -14.06 -11.57
CA THR A 260 -5.83 -14.66 -10.24
C THR A 260 -6.73 -15.87 -9.98
N TYR A 261 -7.99 -15.82 -10.43
CA TYR A 261 -8.98 -16.87 -10.16
C TYR A 261 -9.33 -17.70 -11.40
N GLN A 262 -8.52 -17.61 -12.46
CA GLN A 262 -8.65 -18.38 -13.70
C GLN A 262 -10.10 -18.44 -14.23
N GLN A 263 -10.70 -17.27 -14.48
CA GLN A 263 -12.09 -17.17 -14.93
C GLN A 263 -12.19 -17.39 -16.45
N PHE A 264 -12.06 -18.64 -16.91
CA PHE A 264 -12.07 -19.01 -18.33
C PHE A 264 -13.33 -18.58 -19.10
N GLN A 265 -14.46 -18.50 -18.41
CA GLN A 265 -15.76 -18.18 -19.00
C GLN A 265 -15.86 -16.74 -19.55
N VAL A 266 -14.93 -15.85 -19.17
CA VAL A 266 -14.90 -14.44 -19.64
C VAL A 266 -13.80 -14.16 -20.66
N HIS A 267 -13.30 -15.21 -21.33
CA HIS A 267 -12.23 -15.10 -22.33
C HIS A 267 -12.58 -14.07 -23.42
N ASN A 268 -13.78 -14.13 -23.98
CA ASN A 268 -14.21 -13.22 -25.05
C ASN A 268 -14.22 -11.76 -24.58
N GLU A 269 -14.70 -11.47 -23.38
CA GLU A 269 -14.68 -10.13 -22.80
C GLU A 269 -13.24 -9.65 -22.51
N ALA A 270 -12.33 -10.55 -22.15
CA ALA A 270 -10.92 -10.23 -22.01
C ALA A 270 -10.25 -9.95 -23.37
N VAL A 271 -10.67 -10.62 -24.45
CA VAL A 271 -10.23 -10.32 -25.83
C VAL A 271 -10.63 -8.90 -26.24
N GLU A 272 -11.85 -8.44 -25.91
CA GLU A 272 -12.28 -7.06 -26.18
C GLU A 272 -11.34 -6.02 -25.52
N CYS A 273 -10.70 -6.37 -24.40
CA CYS A 273 -9.77 -5.48 -23.71
C CYS A 273 -8.43 -5.27 -24.46
N LEU A 274 -8.10 -6.12 -25.44
CA LEU A 274 -6.91 -5.96 -26.29
C LEU A 274 -6.99 -4.74 -27.22
N THR A 275 -8.17 -4.16 -27.42
CA THR A 275 -8.35 -2.95 -28.24
C THR A 275 -8.62 -1.70 -27.40
N HIS A 276 -8.49 -1.78 -26.07
CA HIS A 276 -8.77 -0.67 -25.17
C HIS A 276 -7.78 0.51 -25.38
N GLU A 277 -8.25 1.75 -25.27
CA GLU A 277 -7.44 2.96 -25.49
C GLU A 277 -6.22 3.04 -24.55
N ASN A 278 -6.44 2.71 -23.28
CA ASN A 278 -5.40 2.61 -22.26
C ASN A 278 -4.46 1.41 -22.51
N GLU A 279 -3.19 1.69 -22.78
CA GLU A 279 -2.14 0.69 -23.00
C GLU A 279 -1.91 -0.24 -21.81
N GLY A 280 -2.03 0.24 -20.58
CA GLY A 280 -1.89 -0.60 -19.39
C GLY A 280 -2.96 -1.69 -19.29
N ILE A 281 -4.18 -1.41 -19.79
CA ILE A 281 -5.23 -2.43 -19.90
C ILE A 281 -4.87 -3.46 -20.96
N ARG A 282 -4.38 -3.03 -22.12
CA ARG A 282 -3.96 -3.98 -23.19
C ARG A 282 -2.82 -4.88 -22.72
N ILE A 283 -1.82 -4.35 -22.02
CA ILE A 283 -0.72 -5.11 -21.43
C ILE A 283 -1.25 -6.16 -20.43
N GLN A 284 -2.16 -5.75 -19.55
CA GLN A 284 -2.78 -6.64 -18.59
C GLN A 284 -3.66 -7.70 -19.28
N ALA A 285 -4.40 -7.34 -20.33
CA ALA A 285 -5.27 -8.25 -21.08
C ALA A 285 -4.48 -9.37 -21.75
N VAL A 286 -3.30 -9.07 -22.33
CA VAL A 286 -2.39 -10.10 -22.87
C VAL A 286 -2.05 -11.12 -21.79
N ARG A 287 -1.61 -10.67 -20.61
CA ARG A 287 -1.25 -11.57 -19.48
C ARG A 287 -2.44 -12.38 -18.99
N THR A 288 -3.59 -11.73 -18.84
CA THR A 288 -4.82 -12.38 -18.43
C THR A 288 -5.22 -13.47 -19.42
N LEU A 289 -5.23 -13.19 -20.72
CA LEU A 289 -5.59 -14.15 -21.77
C LEU A 289 -4.65 -15.35 -21.81
N THR A 290 -3.35 -15.17 -21.56
CA THR A 290 -2.40 -16.28 -21.41
C THR A 290 -2.76 -17.18 -20.23
N SER A 291 -3.15 -16.59 -19.09
CA SER A 291 -3.56 -17.35 -17.91
C SER A 291 -4.87 -18.12 -18.09
N ILE A 292 -5.73 -17.70 -19.02
CA ILE A 292 -6.99 -18.37 -19.34
C ILE A 292 -7.02 -18.85 -20.80
N ALA A 293 -5.86 -19.24 -21.34
CA ALA A 293 -5.70 -19.50 -22.76
C ALA A 293 -6.61 -20.64 -23.27
N ASN A 294 -7.09 -20.48 -24.49
CA ASN A 294 -7.74 -21.51 -25.30
C ASN A 294 -7.03 -21.61 -26.65
N ASP A 295 -7.49 -22.51 -27.53
CA ASP A 295 -6.87 -22.80 -28.82
C ASP A 295 -6.73 -21.57 -29.73
N SER A 296 -7.55 -20.54 -29.54
CA SER A 296 -7.53 -19.31 -30.34
C SER A 296 -6.61 -18.22 -29.78
N THR A 297 -6.23 -18.30 -28.50
CA THR A 297 -5.55 -17.19 -27.80
C THR A 297 -4.23 -16.81 -28.48
N ALA A 298 -3.39 -17.79 -28.81
CA ALA A 298 -2.08 -17.52 -29.41
C ALA A 298 -2.20 -16.82 -30.77
N THR A 299 -3.17 -17.22 -31.59
CA THR A 299 -3.48 -16.58 -32.87
C THR A 299 -3.95 -15.14 -32.68
N ILE A 300 -4.89 -14.90 -31.76
CA ILE A 300 -5.39 -13.55 -31.45
C ILE A 300 -4.26 -12.62 -31.01
N LEU A 301 -3.35 -13.10 -30.15
CA LEU A 301 -2.21 -12.29 -29.69
C LEU A 301 -1.21 -12.00 -30.83
N ALA A 302 -0.94 -12.98 -31.70
CA ALA A 302 -0.08 -12.80 -32.87
C ALA A 302 -0.65 -11.78 -33.86
N GLU A 303 -1.95 -11.86 -34.17
CA GLU A 303 -2.64 -10.88 -35.03
C GLU A 303 -2.62 -9.47 -34.44
N ARG A 304 -2.63 -9.36 -33.10
CA ARG A 304 -2.60 -8.06 -32.42
C ARG A 304 -1.21 -7.41 -32.43
N PHE A 305 -0.14 -8.19 -32.58
CA PHE A 305 1.25 -7.75 -32.40
C PHE A 305 1.59 -6.46 -33.16
N LEU A 306 1.30 -6.39 -34.46
CA LEU A 306 1.69 -5.23 -35.29
C LEU A 306 0.99 -3.93 -34.89
N ASN A 307 -0.18 -4.01 -34.25
CA ASN A 307 -0.99 -2.88 -33.83
C ASN A 307 -0.58 -2.32 -32.45
N GLU A 308 0.38 -2.94 -31.78
CA GLU A 308 0.79 -2.57 -30.43
C GLU A 308 2.07 -1.74 -30.40
N LYS A 309 2.24 -1.02 -29.29
CA LYS A 309 3.49 -0.32 -29.00
C LYS A 309 4.57 -1.31 -28.60
N PHE A 310 5.82 -0.87 -28.72
CA PHE A 310 7.01 -1.67 -28.42
C PHE A 310 6.91 -2.45 -27.09
N THR A 311 6.56 -1.78 -25.98
CA THR A 311 6.43 -2.43 -24.67
C THR A 311 5.43 -3.59 -24.67
N ASN A 312 4.26 -3.41 -25.31
CA ASN A 312 3.26 -4.47 -25.35
C ASN A 312 3.55 -5.54 -26.41
N LYS A 313 4.28 -5.22 -27.49
CA LYS A 313 4.83 -6.21 -28.43
C LYS A 313 5.74 -7.21 -27.72
N LEU A 314 6.66 -6.71 -26.89
CA LEU A 314 7.53 -7.57 -26.09
C LEU A 314 6.72 -8.44 -25.11
N ASN A 315 5.72 -7.85 -24.45
CA ASN A 315 4.81 -8.58 -23.57
C ASN A 315 4.03 -9.68 -24.31
N ILE A 316 3.57 -9.42 -25.53
CA ILE A 316 2.93 -10.44 -26.39
C ILE A 316 3.90 -11.60 -26.64
N LEU A 317 5.14 -11.33 -27.04
CA LEU A 317 6.12 -12.39 -27.31
C LEU A 317 6.46 -13.19 -26.05
N ASP A 318 6.64 -12.53 -24.90
CA ASP A 318 6.88 -13.23 -23.63
C ASP A 318 5.73 -14.19 -23.27
N ASN A 319 4.50 -13.80 -23.58
CA ASN A 319 3.32 -14.61 -23.34
C ASN A 319 3.15 -15.71 -24.39
N LEU A 320 3.45 -15.44 -25.66
CA LEU A 320 3.47 -16.46 -26.71
C LEU A 320 4.50 -17.54 -26.42
N ALA A 321 5.62 -17.24 -25.77
CA ALA A 321 6.56 -18.28 -25.34
C ALA A 321 5.93 -19.34 -24.43
N ILE A 322 4.80 -19.04 -23.78
CA ILE A 322 4.06 -19.95 -22.88
C ILE A 322 2.98 -20.74 -23.63
N ILE A 323 2.28 -20.11 -24.57
CA ILE A 323 1.05 -20.66 -25.18
C ILE A 323 1.13 -20.89 -26.69
N ALA A 324 2.21 -20.49 -27.36
CA ALA A 324 2.34 -20.66 -28.80
C ALA A 324 2.35 -22.13 -29.18
N THR A 325 1.67 -22.43 -30.27
CA THR A 325 1.61 -23.75 -30.89
C THR A 325 2.26 -23.69 -32.27
N PRO A 326 2.52 -24.82 -32.94
CA PRO A 326 3.09 -24.81 -34.29
C PRO A 326 2.31 -23.93 -35.30
N ALA A 327 1.05 -23.58 -35.02
CA ALA A 327 0.28 -22.62 -35.82
C ALA A 327 0.88 -21.19 -35.85
N GLN A 328 1.72 -20.82 -34.88
CA GLN A 328 2.39 -19.52 -34.82
C GLN A 328 3.83 -19.56 -35.40
N LEU A 329 4.28 -20.70 -35.93
CA LEU A 329 5.66 -20.87 -36.40
C LEU A 329 6.04 -19.84 -37.46
N ASP A 330 5.21 -19.67 -38.49
CA ASP A 330 5.48 -18.75 -39.60
C ASP A 330 5.59 -17.30 -39.11
N PHE A 331 4.63 -16.86 -38.29
CA PHE A 331 4.66 -15.54 -37.65
C PHE A 331 5.95 -15.30 -36.87
N LEU A 332 6.38 -16.28 -36.07
CA LEU A 332 7.58 -16.14 -35.24
C LEU A 332 8.89 -16.21 -36.06
N LEU A 333 8.90 -16.96 -37.17
CA LEU A 333 10.01 -17.00 -38.12
C LEU A 333 10.14 -15.66 -38.87
N ASP A 334 9.03 -15.07 -39.29
CA ASP A 334 9.01 -13.75 -39.94
C ASP A 334 9.63 -12.67 -39.04
N LEU A 335 9.36 -12.72 -37.73
CA LEU A 335 9.93 -11.79 -36.75
C LEU A 335 11.45 -11.93 -36.54
N GLN A 336 12.08 -13.01 -37.01
CA GLN A 336 13.55 -13.08 -37.01
C GLN A 336 14.16 -12.01 -37.94
N SER A 337 13.41 -11.59 -38.96
CA SER A 337 13.84 -10.52 -39.88
C SER A 337 13.48 -9.12 -39.41
N ASP A 338 12.98 -8.93 -38.17
CA ASP A 338 12.64 -7.61 -37.63
C ASP A 338 13.89 -6.70 -37.54
N ALA A 339 13.70 -5.38 -37.48
CA ALA A 339 14.80 -4.45 -37.32
C ALA A 339 15.35 -4.46 -35.88
N ASP A 340 14.51 -4.76 -34.89
CA ASP A 340 14.84 -4.68 -33.47
C ASP A 340 15.34 -6.03 -32.92
N ASP A 341 16.56 -6.03 -32.38
CA ASP A 341 17.19 -7.25 -31.88
C ASP A 341 16.49 -7.84 -30.63
N LEU A 342 15.78 -7.03 -29.86
CA LEU A 342 15.01 -7.51 -28.70
C LEU A 342 13.73 -8.23 -29.15
N ILE A 343 13.10 -7.76 -30.22
CA ILE A 343 12.00 -8.49 -30.88
C ILE A 343 12.48 -9.84 -31.39
N LYS A 344 13.62 -9.87 -32.11
CA LYS A 344 14.23 -11.14 -32.57
C LYS A 344 14.48 -12.11 -31.42
N LEU A 345 15.10 -11.62 -30.34
CA LEU A 345 15.42 -12.43 -29.17
C LEU A 345 14.16 -13.05 -28.55
N LYS A 346 13.09 -12.26 -28.32
CA LYS A 346 11.86 -12.78 -27.72
C LYS A 346 11.07 -13.69 -28.67
N ALA A 347 11.07 -13.39 -29.97
CA ALA A 347 10.48 -14.27 -30.98
C ALA A 347 11.24 -15.60 -31.06
N ALA A 348 12.58 -15.57 -31.00
CA ALA A 348 13.41 -16.77 -30.96
C ALA A 348 13.14 -17.60 -29.70
N LYS A 349 13.00 -16.97 -28.54
CA LYS A 349 12.59 -17.67 -27.31
C LYS A 349 11.24 -18.37 -27.49
N SER A 350 10.27 -17.70 -28.10
CA SER A 350 8.96 -18.29 -28.40
C SER A 350 9.03 -19.43 -29.44
N LEU A 351 9.90 -19.33 -30.45
CA LEU A 351 10.15 -20.40 -31.42
C LEU A 351 10.67 -21.66 -30.75
N ALA A 352 11.65 -21.50 -29.85
CA ALA A 352 12.29 -22.61 -29.16
C ALA A 352 11.32 -23.38 -28.26
N THR A 353 10.38 -22.68 -27.61
CA THR A 353 9.38 -23.32 -26.74
C THR A 353 8.20 -23.90 -27.52
N CYS A 354 7.86 -23.31 -28.67
CA CYS A 354 6.71 -23.69 -29.49
C CYS A 354 6.85 -25.07 -30.16
N SER A 355 8.05 -25.43 -30.63
CA SER A 355 8.28 -26.77 -31.22
C SER A 355 9.77 -27.16 -31.27
N PRO A 356 10.09 -28.47 -31.27
CA PRO A 356 11.45 -28.94 -31.53
C PRO A 356 12.01 -28.45 -32.88
N PHE A 357 11.15 -28.25 -33.86
CA PHE A 357 11.51 -27.68 -35.16
C PHE A 357 11.96 -26.22 -35.05
N GLY A 358 11.36 -25.44 -34.14
CA GLY A 358 11.75 -24.05 -33.89
C GLY A 358 13.17 -23.95 -33.34
N LEU A 359 13.55 -24.84 -32.41
CA LEU A 359 14.92 -24.87 -31.89
C LEU A 359 15.95 -25.26 -32.98
N ALA A 360 15.63 -26.26 -33.80
CA ALA A 360 16.49 -26.66 -34.92
C ALA A 360 16.63 -25.56 -35.99
N ALA A 361 15.55 -24.79 -36.23
CA ALA A 361 15.59 -23.64 -37.12
C ALA A 361 16.53 -22.55 -36.57
N LEU A 362 16.49 -22.27 -35.27
CA LEU A 362 17.40 -21.32 -34.62
C LEU A 362 18.86 -21.78 -34.65
N GLU A 363 19.12 -23.07 -34.44
CA GLU A 363 20.46 -23.65 -34.58
C GLU A 363 21.00 -23.43 -36.00
N THR A 364 20.17 -23.71 -37.01
CA THR A 364 20.52 -23.49 -38.42
C THR A 364 20.79 -22.02 -38.71
N MET A 365 19.96 -21.09 -38.20
CA MET A 365 20.17 -19.65 -38.31
C MET A 365 21.47 -19.20 -37.64
N SER A 366 21.82 -19.77 -36.49
CA SER A 366 23.05 -19.46 -35.76
C SER A 366 24.32 -19.80 -36.54
N ILE A 367 24.25 -20.82 -37.40
CA ILE A 367 25.35 -21.24 -38.27
C ILE A 367 25.41 -20.36 -39.52
N LEU A 368 24.26 -20.09 -40.15
CA LEU A 368 24.18 -19.36 -41.41
C LEU A 368 24.38 -17.83 -41.24
N LYS A 369 23.92 -17.27 -40.12
CA LYS A 369 24.03 -15.84 -39.78
C LYS A 369 24.47 -15.72 -38.30
N PRO A 370 25.77 -15.77 -38.00
CA PRO A 370 26.24 -15.86 -36.61
C PRO A 370 25.83 -14.69 -35.70
N GLU A 371 25.77 -13.46 -36.21
CA GLU A 371 25.33 -12.31 -35.42
C GLU A 371 23.92 -11.86 -35.86
N PRO A 372 22.95 -11.66 -34.95
CA PRO A 372 23.02 -11.89 -33.49
C PRO A 372 22.69 -13.34 -33.05
N TYR A 373 22.38 -14.25 -33.99
CA TYR A 373 21.71 -15.53 -33.70
C TYR A 373 22.54 -16.55 -32.91
N HIS A 374 23.86 -16.53 -33.00
CA HIS A 374 24.73 -17.39 -32.20
C HIS A 374 24.60 -17.11 -30.71
N LYS A 375 24.58 -15.83 -30.32
CA LYS A 375 24.37 -15.42 -28.92
C LYS A 375 22.95 -15.75 -28.44
N ILE A 376 21.96 -15.50 -29.29
CA ILE A 376 20.55 -15.82 -29.00
C ILE A 376 20.38 -17.31 -28.75
N PHE A 377 20.91 -18.16 -29.63
CA PHE A 377 20.80 -19.62 -29.52
C PHE A 377 21.48 -20.15 -28.25
N LEU A 378 22.70 -19.71 -27.95
CA LEU A 378 23.40 -20.12 -26.73
C LEU A 378 22.67 -19.69 -25.46
N HIS A 379 22.14 -18.46 -25.44
CA HIS A 379 21.38 -17.96 -24.30
C HIS A 379 20.10 -18.79 -24.06
N ILE A 380 19.30 -19.02 -25.11
CA ILE A 380 18.08 -19.82 -25.01
C ILE A 380 18.40 -21.25 -24.56
N LYS A 381 19.43 -21.88 -25.14
CA LYS A 381 19.85 -23.23 -24.76
C LYS A 381 20.24 -23.30 -23.28
N SER A 382 20.99 -22.32 -22.78
CA SER A 382 21.38 -22.27 -21.35
C SER A 382 20.19 -22.10 -20.40
N GLU A 383 19.15 -21.36 -20.80
CA GLU A 383 17.93 -21.20 -19.99
C GLU A 383 17.05 -22.45 -20.00
N MET A 384 17.08 -23.25 -21.06
CA MET A 384 16.31 -24.51 -21.15
C MET A 384 16.97 -25.67 -20.38
N GLU A 385 18.29 -25.60 -20.16
CA GLU A 385 19.08 -26.61 -19.43
C GLU A 385 19.17 -26.34 -17.91
N ALA A 386 18.76 -25.14 -17.45
CA ALA A 386 18.73 -24.71 -16.06
C ALA A 386 17.36 -24.96 -15.41
#